data_AF-A0A9Q0JK66-F1
#
_entry.id   AF-A0A9Q0JK66-F1
#
_cell.length_a   1.000
_cell.length_b   1.000
_cell.length_c   1.000
_cell.angle_alpha   90.00
_cell.angle_beta   90.00
_cell.angle_gamma   90.00
#
_symmetry.space_group_name_H-M   'P 1'
#
loop_
_entity.id
_entity.type
_entity.pdbx_description
1 polymer ?
#
loop_
_entity_poly.entity_id
_entity_poly.type
_entity_poly.pdbx_seq_one_letter_code
_entity_poly.pdbx_strand_id
1 'polypeptide(L)'
;MESLAKAAVLLLFALMMLVVLPGLEARRLEVEESAKAPPPYSPIIASCAPKLPKNCGDEVKESVLGLEGSVPTADCCRQLVRWGKTCHDAFAQLLISREPTSQKSSILTNSKTIWEGCVDVEESSPIISSCAAKLSKNCGDEVKQSVLGLQGSVPTDKCCRQLVRSGKTCHDAFAQLLVSREPASQKSSILENSKTIWEECVEVVAQPPVSS
;
A
#
# COMPACT_ATOMS: atom_id res chain seq x y z
N MET A 1 43.07 -61.43 6.37
CA MET A 1 41.73 -60.89 6.03
C MET A 1 41.22 -59.90 7.07
N GLU A 2 41.40 -60.12 8.38
CA GLU A 2 40.97 -59.19 9.43
C GLU A 2 41.57 -57.77 9.36
N SER A 3 42.83 -57.64 8.93
CA SER A 3 43.49 -56.32 8.81
C SER A 3 42.88 -55.44 7.72
N LEU A 4 42.49 -56.06 6.59
CA LEU A 4 41.84 -55.36 5.47
C LEU A 4 40.41 -54.91 5.83
N ALA A 5 39.69 -55.73 6.60
CA ALA A 5 38.36 -55.37 7.08
C ALA A 5 38.39 -54.16 8.04
N LYS A 6 39.38 -54.10 8.94
CA LYS A 6 39.55 -52.95 9.85
C LYS A 6 39.89 -51.66 9.11
N ALA A 7 40.77 -51.75 8.10
CA ALA A 7 41.13 -50.60 7.27
C ALA A 7 39.93 -50.07 6.47
N ALA A 8 39.11 -50.95 5.90
CA ALA A 8 37.90 -50.57 5.16
C ALA A 8 36.86 -49.88 6.05
N VAL A 9 36.66 -50.37 7.28
CA VAL A 9 35.73 -49.75 8.25
C VAL A 9 36.21 -48.34 8.65
N LEU A 10 37.50 -48.15 8.91
CA LEU A 10 38.06 -46.84 9.26
C LEU A 10 37.93 -45.83 8.10
N LEU A 11 38.14 -46.29 6.86
CA LEU A 11 37.95 -45.46 5.66
C LEU A 11 36.49 -45.02 5.47
N LEU A 12 35.53 -45.92 5.69
CA LEU A 12 34.11 -45.59 5.62
C LEU A 12 33.69 -44.58 6.69
N PHE A 13 34.20 -44.73 7.93
CA PHE A 13 33.96 -43.76 8.99
C PHE A 13 34.56 -42.38 8.66
N ALA A 14 35.78 -42.34 8.12
CA ALA A 14 36.42 -41.08 7.72
C ALA A 14 35.64 -40.37 6.60
N LEU A 15 35.15 -41.13 5.61
CA LEU A 15 34.33 -40.59 4.52
C LEU A 15 32.98 -40.06 5.03
N MET A 16 32.33 -40.76 5.96
CA MET A 16 31.09 -40.28 6.59
C MET A 16 31.30 -38.97 7.34
N MET A 17 32.40 -38.84 8.10
CA MET A 17 32.71 -37.61 8.82
C MET A 17 32.99 -36.43 7.88
N LEU A 18 33.64 -36.67 6.74
CA LEU A 18 33.90 -35.64 5.71
C LEU A 18 32.61 -35.08 5.08
N VAL A 19 31.51 -35.85 5.06
CA VAL A 19 30.22 -35.41 4.51
C VAL A 19 29.32 -34.80 5.58
N VAL A 20 29.33 -35.36 6.80
CA VAL A 20 28.45 -34.92 7.90
C VAL A 20 28.90 -33.61 8.53
N LEU A 21 30.22 -33.39 8.71
CA LEU A 21 30.75 -32.19 9.36
C LEU A 21 30.42 -30.89 8.58
N PRO A 22 30.65 -30.79 7.26
CA PRO A 22 30.26 -29.61 6.50
C PRO A 22 28.75 -29.38 6.48
N GLY A 23 27.94 -30.46 6.47
CA GLY A 23 26.49 -30.38 6.48
C GLY A 23 25.91 -29.87 7.81
N LEU A 24 26.53 -30.21 8.95
CA LEU A 24 26.16 -29.66 10.25
C LEU A 24 26.46 -28.16 10.35
N GLU A 25 27.63 -27.73 9.84
CA GLU A 25 28.03 -26.32 9.89
C GLU A 25 27.15 -25.46 8.98
N ALA A 26 26.77 -25.96 7.81
CA ALA A 26 25.81 -25.30 6.93
C ALA A 26 24.43 -25.10 7.61
N ARG A 27 23.89 -26.14 8.25
CA ARG A 27 22.63 -26.03 9.03
C ARG A 27 22.74 -25.07 10.20
N ARG A 28 23.91 -25.01 10.85
CA ARG A 28 24.15 -24.10 11.98
C ARG A 28 24.11 -22.64 11.53
N LEU A 29 24.69 -22.32 10.38
CA LEU A 29 24.65 -20.99 9.79
C LEU A 29 23.23 -20.58 9.40
N GLU A 30 22.42 -21.49 8.84
CA GLU A 30 21.00 -21.24 8.54
C GLU A 30 20.18 -20.96 9.82
N VAL A 31 20.45 -21.68 10.91
CA VAL A 31 19.77 -21.46 12.20
C VAL A 31 20.20 -20.14 12.85
N GLU A 32 21.47 -19.75 12.76
CA GLU A 32 21.92 -18.44 13.27
C GLU A 32 21.39 -17.25 12.47
N GLU A 33 21.25 -17.39 11.14
CA GLU A 33 20.62 -16.36 10.30
C GLU A 33 19.12 -16.22 10.64
N SER A 34 18.44 -17.34 10.90
CA SER A 34 17.05 -17.35 11.35
C SER A 34 16.85 -16.83 12.78
N ALA A 35 17.86 -16.96 13.65
CA ALA A 35 17.82 -16.51 15.05
C ALA A 35 18.11 -15.01 15.25
N LYS A 36 18.45 -14.28 14.19
CA LYS A 36 18.63 -12.83 14.29
C LYS A 36 17.28 -12.17 14.60
N ALA A 37 17.21 -11.49 15.74
CA ALA A 37 16.02 -10.77 16.17
C ALA A 37 15.46 -9.94 15.00
N PRO A 38 14.15 -10.01 14.71
CA PRO A 38 13.57 -9.23 13.63
C PRO A 38 13.92 -7.75 13.85
N PRO A 39 14.27 -7.01 12.79
CA PRO A 39 14.56 -5.59 12.92
C PRO A 39 13.41 -4.91 13.67
N PRO A 40 13.70 -3.94 14.55
CA PRO A 40 12.70 -3.33 15.42
C PRO A 40 11.47 -2.94 14.59
N TYR A 41 10.33 -3.49 14.99
CA TYR A 41 9.06 -3.27 14.29
C TYR A 41 8.78 -1.77 14.31
N SER A 42 8.87 -1.12 13.14
CA SER A 42 8.70 0.33 13.04
C SER A 42 7.32 0.73 13.60
N PRO A 43 7.20 1.83 14.37
CA PRO A 43 5.92 2.33 14.88
C PRO A 43 4.87 2.52 13.77
N ILE A 44 5.33 2.88 12.56
CA ILE A 44 4.47 3.01 11.38
C ILE A 44 3.85 1.65 11.02
N ILE A 45 4.67 0.58 10.92
CA ILE A 45 4.19 -0.77 10.61
C ILE A 45 3.25 -1.26 11.72
N ALA A 46 3.56 -1.01 12.98
CA ALA A 46 2.68 -1.36 14.10
C ALA A 46 1.29 -0.70 14.00
N SER A 47 1.23 0.56 13.54
CA SER A 47 -0.04 1.27 13.32
C SER A 47 -0.82 0.80 12.07
N CYS A 48 -0.13 0.17 11.12
CA CYS A 48 -0.70 -0.30 9.86
C CYS A 48 -1.16 -1.76 9.91
N ALA A 49 -0.40 -2.62 10.60
CA ALA A 49 -0.62 -4.07 10.61
C ALA A 49 -2.04 -4.50 11.04
N PRO A 50 -2.70 -3.89 12.06
CA PRO A 50 -4.06 -4.27 12.43
C PRO A 50 -5.11 -3.96 11.36
N LYS A 51 -4.78 -3.10 10.38
CA LYS A 51 -5.72 -2.66 9.34
C LYS A 51 -5.76 -3.61 8.15
N LEU A 52 -4.69 -4.38 7.91
CA LEU A 52 -4.54 -5.33 6.81
C LEU A 52 -5.10 -6.72 7.18
N PRO A 53 -6.18 -7.20 6.54
CA PRO A 53 -6.54 -8.61 6.57
C PRO A 53 -5.37 -9.44 6.07
N LYS A 54 -5.15 -10.57 6.74
CA LYS A 54 -4.02 -11.45 6.46
C LYS A 54 -3.94 -11.86 4.98
N ASN A 55 -5.07 -12.21 4.36
CA ASN A 55 -5.13 -12.59 2.95
C ASN A 55 -4.68 -11.46 2.02
N CYS A 56 -5.08 -10.21 2.27
CA CYS A 56 -4.62 -9.09 1.46
C CYS A 56 -3.13 -8.78 1.69
N GLY A 57 -2.65 -8.90 2.93
CA GLY A 57 -1.22 -8.77 3.22
C GLY A 57 -0.35 -9.80 2.47
N ASP A 58 -0.83 -11.03 2.37
CA ASP A 58 -0.18 -12.11 1.63
C ASP A 58 -0.19 -11.81 0.11
N GLU A 59 -1.34 -11.43 -0.47
CA GLU A 59 -1.44 -11.00 -1.89
C GLU A 59 -0.44 -9.89 -2.23
N VAL A 60 -0.38 -8.82 -1.41
CA VAL A 60 0.54 -7.70 -1.63
C VAL A 60 1.99 -8.15 -1.50
N LYS A 61 2.32 -8.99 -0.52
CA LYS A 61 3.68 -9.50 -0.34
C LYS A 61 4.13 -10.29 -1.57
N GLU A 62 3.32 -11.23 -2.03
CA GLU A 62 3.65 -12.09 -3.17
C GLU A 62 3.88 -11.25 -4.44
N SER A 63 3.00 -10.29 -4.70
CA SER A 63 3.14 -9.35 -5.82
C SER A 63 4.39 -8.48 -5.70
N VAL A 64 4.69 -7.94 -4.51
CA VAL A 64 5.88 -7.10 -4.29
C VAL A 64 7.17 -7.91 -4.49
N LEU A 65 7.18 -9.16 -4.05
CA LEU A 65 8.29 -10.09 -4.27
C LEU A 65 8.38 -10.60 -5.72
N GLY A 66 7.40 -10.27 -6.57
CA GLY A 66 7.41 -10.61 -7.99
C GLY A 66 7.14 -12.08 -8.26
N LEU A 67 6.34 -12.75 -7.42
CA LEU A 67 5.92 -14.12 -7.69
C LEU A 67 5.03 -14.15 -8.93
N GLU A 68 5.27 -15.10 -9.83
CA GLU A 68 4.56 -15.19 -11.11
C GLU A 68 3.04 -15.33 -10.90
N GLY A 69 2.26 -14.54 -11.65
CA GLY A 69 0.79 -14.54 -11.57
C GLY A 69 0.21 -13.87 -10.32
N SER A 70 1.03 -13.39 -9.39
CA SER A 70 0.54 -12.70 -8.19
C SER A 70 0.18 -11.24 -8.51
N VAL A 71 -1.11 -10.93 -8.49
CA VAL A 71 -1.64 -9.56 -8.57
C VAL A 71 -2.69 -9.43 -7.48
N PRO A 72 -2.70 -8.34 -6.68
CA PRO A 72 -3.71 -8.19 -5.65
C PRO A 72 -5.11 -8.11 -6.26
N THR A 73 -6.06 -8.76 -5.62
CA THR A 73 -7.46 -8.71 -6.01
C THR A 73 -7.98 -7.28 -5.96
N ALA A 74 -9.07 -7.00 -6.68
CA ALA A 74 -9.65 -5.66 -6.66
C ALA A 74 -10.07 -5.25 -5.24
N ASP A 75 -10.62 -6.17 -4.44
CA ASP A 75 -10.95 -5.90 -3.03
C ASP A 75 -9.71 -5.63 -2.18
N CYS A 76 -8.62 -6.37 -2.38
CA CYS A 76 -7.37 -6.09 -1.68
C CYS A 76 -6.80 -4.72 -2.08
N CYS A 77 -6.79 -4.38 -3.38
CA CYS A 77 -6.34 -3.07 -3.84
C CYS A 77 -7.12 -1.91 -3.24
N ARG A 78 -8.45 -1.99 -3.22
CA ARG A 78 -9.29 -0.94 -2.61
C ARG A 78 -8.97 -0.75 -1.13
N GLN A 79 -8.77 -1.85 -0.41
CA GLN A 79 -8.40 -1.81 0.99
C GLN A 79 -6.99 -1.22 1.20
N LEU A 80 -6.02 -1.64 0.39
CA LEU A 80 -4.65 -1.12 0.39
C LEU A 80 -4.62 0.40 0.21
N VAL A 81 -5.37 0.92 -0.77
CA VAL A 81 -5.49 2.35 -1.04
C VAL A 81 -6.11 3.09 0.16
N ARG A 82 -7.17 2.52 0.77
CA ARG A 82 -7.82 3.11 1.95
C ARG A 82 -6.93 3.19 3.17
N TRP A 83 -6.05 2.21 3.40
CA TRP A 83 -5.07 2.29 4.49
C TRP A 83 -3.95 3.30 4.19
N GLY A 84 -3.71 3.54 2.91
CA GLY A 84 -2.92 4.66 2.43
C GLY A 84 -1.47 4.31 2.16
N LYS A 85 -0.87 5.14 1.30
CA LYS A 85 0.48 4.94 0.76
C LYS A 85 1.55 4.74 1.83
N THR A 86 1.41 5.42 2.97
CA THR A 86 2.37 5.34 4.07
C THR A 86 2.45 3.91 4.64
N CYS A 87 1.32 3.21 4.73
CA CYS A 87 1.30 1.81 5.18
C CYS A 87 1.90 0.87 4.13
N HIS A 88 1.56 1.08 2.85
CA HIS A 88 2.15 0.33 1.74
C HIS A 88 3.67 0.50 1.67
N ASP A 89 4.15 1.74 1.69
CA ASP A 89 5.57 2.08 1.63
C ASP A 89 6.32 1.47 2.83
N ALA A 90 5.76 1.55 4.04
CA ALA A 90 6.37 0.95 5.23
C ALA A 90 6.46 -0.58 5.12
N PHE A 91 5.43 -1.23 4.56
CA PHE A 91 5.44 -2.67 4.32
C PHE A 91 6.49 -3.06 3.26
N ALA A 92 6.56 -2.33 2.15
CA ALA A 92 7.57 -2.56 1.12
C ALA A 92 8.98 -2.36 1.66
N GLN A 93 9.24 -1.33 2.47
CA GLN A 93 10.54 -1.12 3.10
C GLN A 93 10.92 -2.24 4.08
N LEU A 94 9.94 -2.82 4.78
CA LEU A 94 10.18 -4.00 5.60
C LEU A 94 10.64 -5.18 4.74
N LEU A 95 9.98 -5.43 3.60
CA LEU A 95 10.39 -6.49 2.66
C LEU A 95 11.79 -6.22 2.11
N ILE A 96 12.06 -5.01 1.63
CA ILE A 96 13.38 -4.58 1.15
C ILE A 96 14.48 -4.78 2.21
N SER A 97 14.18 -4.57 3.49
CA SER A 97 15.15 -4.74 4.57
C SER A 97 15.52 -6.21 4.84
N ARG A 98 14.67 -7.15 4.42
CA ARG A 98 14.80 -8.60 4.67
C ARG A 98 15.35 -9.36 3.46
N GLU A 99 15.27 -8.77 2.28
CA GLU A 99 15.66 -9.43 1.03
C GLU A 99 17.11 -9.13 0.62
N PRO A 100 17.75 -10.03 -0.16
CA PRO A 100 19.08 -9.83 -0.69
C PRO A 100 19.20 -8.53 -1.50
N THR A 101 20.37 -7.88 -1.43
CA THR A 101 20.64 -6.61 -2.16
C THR A 101 20.32 -6.70 -3.66
N SER A 102 20.52 -7.86 -4.29
CA SER A 102 20.20 -8.11 -5.69
C SER A 102 18.71 -7.99 -6.03
N GLN A 103 17.82 -8.16 -5.05
CA GLN A 103 16.37 -8.12 -5.26
C GLN A 103 15.73 -6.77 -4.89
N LYS A 104 16.43 -5.93 -4.12
CA LYS A 104 15.87 -4.68 -3.55
C LYS A 104 15.33 -3.71 -4.60
N SER A 105 16.03 -3.58 -5.74
CA SER A 105 15.59 -2.72 -6.84
C SER A 105 14.28 -3.23 -7.47
N SER A 106 14.19 -4.52 -7.75
CA SER A 106 12.97 -5.15 -8.28
C SER A 106 11.80 -5.04 -7.30
N ILE A 107 12.04 -5.28 -6.02
CA ILE A 107 11.02 -5.14 -4.96
C ILE A 107 10.50 -3.70 -4.88
N LEU A 108 11.39 -2.70 -4.96
CA LEU A 108 11.00 -1.30 -4.95
C LEU A 108 10.16 -0.95 -6.19
N THR A 109 10.58 -1.41 -7.37
CA THR A 109 9.83 -1.21 -8.62
C THR A 109 8.46 -1.89 -8.56
N ASN A 110 8.40 -3.16 -8.17
CA ASN A 110 7.14 -3.91 -8.03
C ASN A 110 6.20 -3.22 -7.04
N SER A 111 6.72 -2.80 -5.88
CA SER A 111 5.95 -2.06 -4.89
C SER A 111 5.33 -0.79 -5.45
N LYS A 112 6.08 -0.01 -6.23
CA LYS A 112 5.55 1.19 -6.89
C LYS A 112 4.44 0.83 -7.89
N THR A 113 4.69 -0.14 -8.76
CA THR A 113 3.72 -0.61 -9.77
C THR A 113 2.43 -1.10 -9.14
N ILE A 114 2.51 -1.85 -8.04
CA ILE A 114 1.35 -2.37 -7.31
C ILE A 114 0.54 -1.23 -6.68
N TRP A 115 1.21 -0.25 -6.07
CA TRP A 115 0.53 0.92 -5.52
C TRP A 115 -0.25 1.66 -6.60
N GLU A 116 0.41 1.97 -7.72
CA GLU A 116 -0.20 2.69 -8.85
C GLU A 116 -1.38 1.90 -9.43
N GLY A 117 -1.20 0.60 -9.69
CA GLY A 117 -2.28 -0.27 -10.16
C GLY A 117 -3.46 -0.35 -9.19
N CYS A 118 -3.21 -0.40 -7.88
CA CYS A 118 -4.29 -0.41 -6.90
C CYS A 118 -5.03 0.93 -6.79
N VAL A 119 -4.33 2.07 -6.96
CA VAL A 119 -4.96 3.39 -7.06
C VAL A 119 -5.88 3.47 -8.27
N ASP A 120 -5.49 2.92 -9.42
CA ASP A 120 -6.32 2.89 -10.62
C ASP A 120 -7.57 2.01 -10.45
N VAL A 121 -7.44 0.90 -9.72
CA VAL A 121 -8.57 0.03 -9.32
C VAL A 121 -9.56 0.78 -8.41
N GLU A 122 -9.08 1.57 -7.43
CA GLU A 122 -9.97 2.35 -6.56
C GLU A 122 -10.63 3.51 -7.31
N GLU A 123 -9.91 4.21 -8.20
CA GLU A 123 -10.47 5.24 -9.07
C GLU A 123 -11.60 4.68 -9.96
N SER A 124 -11.42 3.46 -10.44
CA SER A 124 -12.42 2.75 -11.26
C SER A 124 -13.52 2.07 -10.44
N SER A 125 -13.54 2.25 -9.11
CA SER A 125 -14.51 1.56 -8.26
C SER A 125 -15.96 2.00 -8.55
N PRO A 126 -16.96 1.13 -8.32
CA PRO A 126 -18.37 1.49 -8.48
C PRO A 126 -18.79 2.72 -7.65
N ILE A 127 -18.16 2.91 -6.49
CA ILE A 127 -18.40 4.08 -5.64
C ILE A 127 -17.92 5.34 -6.34
N ILE A 128 -16.64 5.42 -6.72
CA ILE A 128 -16.06 6.61 -7.36
C ILE A 128 -16.78 6.93 -8.68
N SER A 129 -17.01 5.93 -9.53
CA SER A 129 -17.72 6.11 -10.80
C SER A 129 -19.16 6.60 -10.61
N SER A 130 -19.92 6.03 -9.67
CA SER A 130 -21.28 6.49 -9.36
C SER A 130 -21.32 7.92 -8.81
N CYS A 131 -20.29 8.31 -8.05
CA CYS A 131 -20.14 9.65 -7.52
C CYS A 131 -19.76 10.66 -8.62
N ALA A 132 -18.80 10.32 -9.48
CA ALA A 132 -18.40 11.14 -10.61
C ALA A 132 -19.57 11.42 -11.57
N ALA A 133 -20.46 10.45 -11.79
CA ALA A 133 -21.65 10.62 -12.62
C ALA A 133 -22.65 11.67 -12.10
N LYS A 134 -22.57 12.06 -10.82
CA LYS A 134 -23.43 13.11 -10.21
C LYS A 134 -22.85 14.52 -10.36
N LEU A 135 -21.64 14.64 -10.87
CA LEU A 135 -20.93 15.90 -11.08
C LEU A 135 -20.75 16.13 -12.58
N SER A 136 -20.91 17.37 -13.04
CA SER A 136 -20.36 17.74 -14.35
C SER A 136 -18.83 17.65 -14.31
N LYS A 137 -18.21 17.40 -15.47
CA LYS A 137 -16.74 17.38 -15.59
C LYS A 137 -16.11 18.65 -15.00
N ASN A 138 -16.64 19.82 -15.37
CA ASN A 138 -16.13 21.12 -14.88
C ASN A 138 -16.25 21.23 -13.35
N CYS A 139 -17.36 20.77 -12.76
CA CYS A 139 -17.51 20.79 -11.31
C CYS A 139 -16.54 19.82 -10.62
N GLY A 140 -16.33 18.63 -11.18
CA GLY A 140 -15.28 17.72 -10.67
C GLY A 140 -13.89 18.34 -10.72
N ASP A 141 -13.56 19.06 -11.79
CA ASP A 141 -12.29 19.77 -11.94
C ASP A 141 -12.16 20.94 -10.94
N GLU A 142 -13.22 21.72 -10.70
CA GLU A 142 -13.27 22.76 -9.67
C GLU A 142 -13.00 22.17 -8.28
N VAL A 143 -13.76 21.15 -7.88
CA VAL A 143 -13.60 20.49 -6.58
C VAL A 143 -12.19 19.95 -6.41
N LYS A 144 -11.64 19.29 -7.44
CA LYS A 144 -10.26 18.80 -7.43
C LYS A 144 -9.27 19.93 -7.14
N GLN A 145 -9.37 21.04 -7.85
CA GLN A 145 -8.43 22.16 -7.71
C GLN A 145 -8.55 22.83 -6.34
N SER A 146 -9.76 23.01 -5.82
CA SER A 146 -9.98 23.54 -4.47
C SER A 146 -9.44 22.60 -3.39
N VAL A 147 -9.70 21.29 -3.49
CA VAL A 147 -9.19 20.29 -2.52
C VAL A 147 -7.66 20.20 -2.54
N LEU A 148 -7.05 20.27 -3.72
CA LEU A 148 -5.59 20.32 -3.85
C LEU A 148 -4.98 21.67 -3.45
N GLY A 149 -5.79 22.67 -3.08
CA GLY A 149 -5.32 24.01 -2.74
C GLY A 149 -4.70 24.77 -3.92
N LEU A 150 -5.00 24.36 -5.15
CA LEU A 150 -4.55 25.01 -6.38
C LEU A 150 -5.42 26.22 -6.72
N GLN A 151 -6.64 26.26 -6.21
CA GLN A 151 -7.53 27.42 -6.21
C GLN A 151 -7.79 27.85 -4.76
N GLY A 152 -7.63 29.14 -4.48
CA GLY A 152 -7.93 29.75 -3.18
C GLY A 152 -9.41 30.08 -2.96
N SER A 153 -10.31 29.55 -3.79
CA SER A 153 -11.75 29.83 -3.75
C SER A 153 -12.58 28.55 -3.65
N VAL A 154 -13.71 28.68 -2.95
CA VAL A 154 -14.80 27.71 -2.91
C VAL A 154 -15.29 27.41 -4.34
N PRO A 155 -15.66 26.15 -4.67
CA PRO A 155 -16.35 25.85 -5.91
C PRO A 155 -17.57 26.75 -6.13
N THR A 156 -17.96 26.97 -7.38
CA THR A 156 -19.11 27.82 -7.71
C THR A 156 -20.41 27.34 -7.03
N ASP A 157 -21.39 28.21 -6.78
CA ASP A 157 -22.69 27.82 -6.20
C ASP A 157 -23.36 26.65 -6.94
N LYS A 158 -23.28 26.67 -8.28
CA LYS A 158 -23.77 25.60 -9.14
C LYS A 158 -23.01 24.29 -8.89
N CYS A 159 -21.69 24.36 -8.68
CA CYS A 159 -20.88 23.20 -8.36
C CYS A 159 -21.13 22.71 -6.92
N CYS A 160 -21.15 23.60 -5.92
CA CYS A 160 -21.49 23.24 -4.54
C CYS A 160 -22.85 22.54 -4.43
N ARG A 161 -23.87 23.01 -5.16
CA ARG A 161 -25.18 22.31 -5.23
C ARG A 161 -25.07 20.90 -5.81
N GLN A 162 -24.22 20.68 -6.81
CA GLN A 162 -23.96 19.32 -7.33
C GLN A 162 -23.19 18.46 -6.33
N LEU A 163 -22.14 19.00 -5.71
CA LEU A 163 -21.31 18.32 -4.71
C LEU A 163 -22.13 17.87 -3.51
N VAL A 164 -22.91 18.77 -2.90
CA VAL A 164 -23.76 18.43 -1.75
C VAL A 164 -24.83 17.42 -2.13
N ARG A 165 -25.46 17.55 -3.32
CA ARG A 165 -26.40 16.54 -3.84
C ARG A 165 -25.75 15.19 -4.12
N SER A 166 -24.46 15.17 -4.47
CA SER A 166 -23.73 13.92 -4.66
C SER A 166 -23.61 13.14 -3.35
N GLY A 167 -23.54 13.87 -2.23
CA GLY A 167 -23.51 13.38 -0.86
C GLY A 167 -22.11 13.37 -0.27
N LYS A 168 -22.01 13.47 1.07
CA LYS A 168 -20.72 13.55 1.78
C LYS A 168 -19.82 12.35 1.49
N THR A 169 -20.40 11.15 1.38
CA THR A 169 -19.68 9.93 1.02
C THR A 169 -18.94 10.05 -0.31
N CYS A 170 -19.54 10.72 -1.31
CA CYS A 170 -18.89 10.93 -2.59
C CYS A 170 -17.71 11.91 -2.50
N HIS A 171 -17.90 13.00 -1.75
CA HIS A 171 -16.84 13.96 -1.48
C HIS A 171 -15.66 13.34 -0.73
N ASP A 172 -15.94 12.62 0.36
CA ASP A 172 -14.92 11.98 1.19
C ASP A 172 -14.15 10.91 0.40
N ALA A 173 -14.83 10.11 -0.43
CA ALA A 173 -14.20 9.11 -1.28
C ALA A 173 -13.27 9.76 -2.32
N PHE A 174 -13.70 10.86 -2.94
CA PHE A 174 -12.88 11.61 -3.88
C PHE A 174 -11.65 12.23 -3.21
N ALA A 175 -11.82 12.85 -2.04
CA ALA A 175 -10.71 13.40 -1.27
C ALA A 175 -9.69 12.33 -0.87
N GLN A 176 -10.17 11.16 -0.44
CA GLN A 176 -9.30 10.03 -0.09
C GLN A 176 -8.51 9.51 -1.30
N LEU A 177 -9.12 9.52 -2.49
CA LEU A 177 -8.43 9.17 -3.74
C LEU A 177 -7.30 10.16 -4.04
N LEU A 178 -7.54 11.47 -3.87
CA LEU A 178 -6.51 12.49 -4.04
C LEU A 178 -5.37 12.31 -3.01
N VAL A 179 -5.69 12.10 -1.73
CA VAL A 179 -4.70 11.79 -0.67
C VAL A 179 -3.85 10.57 -1.01
N SER A 180 -4.39 9.60 -1.74
CA SER A 180 -3.69 8.38 -2.14
C SER A 180 -2.72 8.60 -3.30
N ARG A 181 -2.93 9.65 -4.10
CA ARG A 181 -2.08 10.05 -5.22
C ARG A 181 -0.96 11.01 -4.82
N GLU A 182 -1.22 11.84 -3.81
CA GLU A 182 -0.32 12.91 -3.43
C GLU A 182 0.75 12.47 -2.41
N PRO A 183 1.93 13.14 -2.41
CA PRO A 183 3.00 12.82 -1.46
C PRO A 183 2.57 13.09 -0.02
N ALA A 184 3.23 12.40 0.92
CA ALA A 184 2.91 12.48 2.35
C ALA A 184 2.88 13.92 2.91
N SER A 185 3.73 14.81 2.37
CA SER A 185 3.79 16.22 2.76
C SER A 185 2.54 17.03 2.45
N GLN A 186 1.70 16.59 1.50
CA GLN A 186 0.50 17.31 1.09
C GLN A 186 -0.79 16.76 1.72
N LYS A 187 -0.74 15.54 2.26
CA LYS A 187 -1.95 14.81 2.71
C LYS A 187 -2.76 15.56 3.77
N SER A 188 -2.10 16.18 4.74
CA SER A 188 -2.79 16.94 5.79
C SER A 188 -3.54 18.14 5.21
N SER A 189 -2.89 18.90 4.32
CA SER A 189 -3.50 20.05 3.66
C SER A 189 -4.66 19.64 2.76
N ILE A 190 -4.54 18.53 2.04
CA ILE A 190 -5.64 18.01 1.19
C ILE A 190 -6.85 17.62 2.04
N LEU A 191 -6.64 16.96 3.18
CA LEU A 191 -7.72 16.57 4.10
C LEU A 191 -8.39 17.80 4.73
N GLU A 192 -7.59 18.78 5.14
CA GLU A 192 -8.09 20.03 5.71
C GLU A 192 -8.90 20.83 4.67
N ASN A 193 -8.34 21.05 3.48
CA ASN A 193 -9.03 21.70 2.37
C ASN A 193 -10.32 20.96 2.01
N SER A 194 -10.27 19.63 1.92
CA SER A 194 -11.47 18.82 1.66
C SER A 194 -12.57 19.07 2.69
N LYS A 195 -12.24 19.13 3.98
CA LYS A 195 -13.21 19.43 5.03
C LYS A 195 -13.79 20.83 4.86
N THR A 196 -12.94 21.84 4.68
CA THR A 196 -13.35 23.24 4.49
C THR A 196 -14.29 23.38 3.30
N ILE A 197 -13.92 22.83 2.13
CA ILE A 197 -14.74 22.91 0.91
C ILE A 197 -16.11 22.25 1.10
N TRP A 198 -16.18 21.13 1.83
CA TRP A 198 -17.46 20.50 2.13
C TRP A 198 -18.35 21.41 2.99
N GLU A 199 -17.79 21.96 4.07
CA GLU A 199 -18.51 22.83 5.01
C GLU A 199 -19.02 24.10 4.30
N GLU A 200 -18.16 24.77 3.54
CA GLU A 200 -18.53 25.96 2.75
C GLU A 200 -19.60 25.64 1.70
N CYS A 201 -19.49 24.53 0.98
CA CYS A 201 -20.52 24.15 0.01
C CYS A 201 -21.86 23.82 0.68
N VAL A 202 -21.87 23.23 1.87
CA VAL A 202 -23.10 22.99 2.64
C VAL A 202 -23.76 24.33 3.01
N GLU A 203 -22.98 25.32 3.43
CA GLU A 203 -23.48 26.67 3.73
C GLU A 203 -24.08 27.35 2.48
N VAL A 204 -23.40 27.30 1.34
CA VAL A 204 -23.90 27.85 0.06
C VAL A 204 -25.24 27.23 -0.33
N VAL A 205 -25.43 25.93 -0.10
CA VAL A 205 -26.70 25.25 -0.41
C VAL A 205 -27.82 25.64 0.56
N ALA A 206 -27.48 25.92 1.82
CA ALA A 206 -28.43 26.35 2.85
C ALA A 206 -28.95 27.79 2.65
N GLN A 207 -28.21 28.62 1.91
CA GLN A 207 -28.65 29.98 1.59
C GLN A 207 -29.77 29.98 0.53
N PRO A 208 -30.80 30.83 0.68
CA PRO A 208 -31.81 31.04 -0.35
C PRO A 208 -31.14 31.54 -1.65
N PRO A 209 -31.70 31.24 -2.83
CA PRO A 209 -31.15 31.72 -4.09
C PRO A 209 -31.03 33.25 -4.03
N VAL A 210 -29.81 33.78 -4.16
CA VAL A 210 -29.62 35.22 -4.26
C VAL A 210 -30.35 35.67 -5.51
N SER A 211 -31.40 36.48 -5.32
CA SER A 211 -32.20 37.01 -6.41
C SER A 211 -31.35 38.08 -7.11
N SER A 212 -30.86 37.77 -8.31
CA SER A 212 -30.24 38.74 -9.22
C SER A 212 -31.29 39.41 -10.09
#